data_AF-A0A945GMJ7-F1
#
_entry.id   AF-A0A945GMJ7-F1
#
_cell.length_a   1.000
_cell.length_b   1.000
_cell.length_c   1.000
_cell.angle_alpha   90.00
_cell.angle_beta   90.00
_cell.angle_gamma   90.00
#
_symmetry.space_group_name_H-M   'P 1'
#
loop_
_entity.id
_entity.type
_entity.pdbx_description
1 polymer ?
#
loop_
_entity_poly.entity_id
_entity_poly.type
_entity_poly.pdbx_seq_one_letter_code
_entity_poly.pdbx_strand_id
1 'polypeptide(L)'
;MKSPLFVLIAISLALMSSGCGGDGEQAGSKVRVAYVTNGIDPFWTIAAKGAQKAAAELGVGVDIQMPAEGVGDQKRIVQNLLTRGIDGIAISPIDPDNQTDLLDEAAAQTNLITHDSDAPASKRLCFVGIDNYQAGRLCGQLIAAALPDGGDIMLFVGRLEQLNARQRRQGLIDELMGRDPDPTRHDPNSGPIKGEKYTILDTRTDQFDYAKAKAQVEDAIAKYPELDCVVGLFAYNPPNCLEAVKGAGKTGRIKIVGFDEAKETLQGIVDGHIFGTVVQNPYRYGYDSVRILAGLARNDRSVLPKDGFLNVPARRITAANVESFWTELKQLTQ
;
A
#
# COMPACT_ATOMS: atom_id res chain seq x y z
N MET A 1 -82.40 -21.42 -45.24
CA MET A 1 -82.39 -20.70 -43.95
C MET A 1 -80.94 -20.51 -43.50
N LYS A 2 -80.52 -19.24 -43.37
CA LYS A 2 -79.42 -18.66 -42.57
C LYS A 2 -78.00 -19.29 -42.62
N SER A 3 -77.15 -18.57 -43.37
CA SER A 3 -75.73 -18.20 -43.20
C SER A 3 -74.56 -19.19 -43.02
N PRO A 4 -73.39 -18.87 -43.62
CA PRO A 4 -72.13 -19.61 -43.55
C PRO A 4 -71.17 -19.03 -42.47
N LEU A 5 -70.16 -19.80 -42.04
CA LEU A 5 -68.85 -19.23 -41.67
C LEU A 5 -67.72 -20.28 -41.69
N PHE A 6 -66.67 -19.92 -42.41
CA PHE A 6 -65.35 -20.57 -42.50
C PHE A 6 -64.62 -20.61 -41.15
N VAL A 7 -63.90 -21.70 -40.85
CA VAL A 7 -62.65 -21.66 -40.05
C VAL A 7 -61.63 -22.66 -40.62
N LEU A 8 -60.40 -22.14 -40.75
CA LEU A 8 -59.19 -22.71 -41.33
C LEU A 8 -58.69 -24.00 -40.65
N ILE A 9 -58.07 -24.84 -41.48
CA ILE A 9 -57.14 -25.93 -41.13
C ILE A 9 -55.77 -25.33 -40.77
N ALA A 10 -55.17 -25.78 -39.67
CA ALA A 10 -53.72 -25.73 -39.48
C ALA A 10 -53.22 -27.01 -38.79
N ILE A 11 -52.26 -27.64 -39.47
CA ILE A 11 -51.70 -28.96 -39.27
C ILE A 11 -50.80 -28.99 -38.02
N SER A 12 -51.03 -29.95 -37.12
CA SER A 12 -50.12 -30.29 -36.02
C SER A 12 -49.17 -31.38 -36.49
N LEU A 13 -47.91 -31.02 -36.79
CA LEU A 13 -46.84 -31.99 -37.06
C LEU A 13 -45.92 -32.06 -35.84
N ALA A 14 -46.02 -33.18 -35.12
CA ALA A 14 -45.07 -33.54 -34.07
C ALA A 14 -43.75 -33.96 -34.72
N LEU A 15 -42.64 -33.35 -34.30
CA LEU A 15 -41.30 -33.89 -34.49
C LEU A 15 -40.63 -34.06 -33.13
N MET A 16 -40.33 -35.33 -32.82
CA MET A 16 -39.41 -35.73 -31.77
C MET A 16 -37.98 -35.47 -32.25
N SER A 17 -37.16 -34.83 -31.42
CA SER A 17 -35.71 -34.86 -31.54
C SER A 17 -35.08 -35.14 -30.17
N SER A 18 -34.63 -36.39 -30.08
CA SER A 18 -33.54 -36.96 -29.28
C SER A 18 -32.79 -36.03 -28.33
N GLY A 19 -32.86 -36.39 -27.04
CA GLY A 19 -31.97 -35.88 -26.01
C GLY A 19 -30.52 -36.31 -26.22
N CYS A 20 -29.65 -35.33 -26.37
CA CYS A 20 -28.28 -35.35 -25.91
C CYS A 20 -28.16 -34.15 -24.97
N GLY A 21 -28.57 -34.35 -23.72
CA GLY A 21 -28.32 -33.38 -22.65
C GLY A 21 -26.84 -33.45 -22.33
N GLY A 22 -26.05 -32.56 -22.94
CA GLY A 22 -24.70 -32.29 -22.49
C GLY A 22 -24.73 -31.83 -21.05
N ASP A 23 -23.80 -32.34 -20.26
CA ASP A 23 -23.43 -31.76 -18.97
C ASP A 23 -23.02 -30.32 -19.23
N GLY A 24 -24.00 -29.42 -19.15
CA GLY A 24 -23.78 -27.99 -19.02
C GLY A 24 -23.15 -27.80 -17.65
N GLU A 25 -21.82 -27.87 -17.61
CA GLU A 25 -21.02 -27.30 -16.54
C GLU A 25 -21.53 -25.87 -16.36
N GLN A 26 -22.32 -25.65 -15.29
CA GLN A 26 -22.70 -24.32 -14.87
C GLN A 26 -21.38 -23.61 -14.63
N ALA A 27 -20.96 -22.77 -15.58
CA ALA A 27 -19.87 -21.84 -15.39
C ALA A 27 -20.29 -20.92 -14.25
N GLY A 28 -19.98 -21.32 -13.02
CA GLY A 28 -20.15 -20.48 -11.84
C GLY A 28 -19.49 -19.15 -12.14
N SER A 29 -20.16 -18.04 -11.82
CA SER A 29 -19.64 -16.71 -12.08
C SER A 29 -18.22 -16.63 -11.53
N LYS A 30 -17.26 -16.31 -12.41
CA LYS A 30 -15.83 -16.19 -12.06
C LYS A 30 -15.70 -15.29 -10.83
N VAL A 31 -15.10 -15.79 -9.75
CA VAL A 31 -14.82 -15.01 -8.52
C VAL A 31 -14.19 -13.67 -8.89
N ARG A 32 -14.70 -12.57 -8.35
CA ARG A 32 -14.20 -11.20 -8.58
C ARG A 32 -13.78 -10.61 -7.24
N VAL A 33 -12.52 -10.20 -7.15
CA VAL A 33 -11.95 -9.53 -5.98
C VAL A 33 -11.47 -8.14 -6.37
N ALA A 34 -11.30 -7.25 -5.41
CA ALA A 34 -10.74 -5.93 -5.65
C ALA A 34 -9.48 -5.68 -4.82
N TYR A 35 -8.55 -4.93 -5.41
CA TYR A 35 -7.33 -4.44 -4.78
C TYR A 35 -7.35 -2.91 -4.80
N VAL A 36 -7.64 -2.31 -3.65
CA VAL A 36 -7.86 -0.87 -3.47
C VAL A 36 -6.67 -0.26 -2.74
N THR A 37 -6.01 0.72 -3.36
CA THR A 37 -4.81 1.37 -2.82
C THR A 37 -5.14 2.65 -2.03
N ASN A 38 -4.14 3.32 -1.45
CA ASN A 38 -4.30 4.59 -0.72
C ASN A 38 -4.06 5.86 -1.58
N GLY A 39 -3.77 5.67 -2.87
CA GLY A 39 -3.36 6.73 -3.80
C GLY A 39 -2.84 6.17 -5.12
N ILE A 40 -2.39 7.06 -5.99
CA ILE A 40 -1.70 6.72 -7.25
C ILE A 40 -0.19 6.90 -7.05
N ASP A 41 0.57 5.84 -7.28
CA ASP A 41 2.04 5.82 -7.12
C ASP A 41 2.64 4.64 -7.92
N PRO A 42 3.86 4.76 -8.48
CA PRO A 42 4.58 3.62 -9.08
C PRO A 42 4.69 2.37 -8.18
N PHE A 43 4.75 2.53 -6.86
CA PHE A 43 4.68 1.44 -5.88
C PHE A 43 3.47 0.52 -6.12
N TRP A 44 2.30 1.12 -6.40
CA TRP A 44 1.06 0.39 -6.67
C TRP A 44 1.04 -0.31 -8.02
N THR A 45 1.87 0.14 -8.98
CA THR A 45 2.03 -0.56 -10.26
C THR A 45 2.73 -1.90 -10.06
N ILE A 46 3.67 -1.99 -9.11
CA ILE A 46 4.34 -3.25 -8.77
C ILE A 46 3.35 -4.21 -8.09
N ALA A 47 2.55 -3.70 -7.16
CA ALA A 47 1.50 -4.48 -6.52
C ALA A 47 0.43 -4.98 -7.51
N ALA A 48 0.02 -4.12 -8.45
CA ALA A 48 -0.89 -4.49 -9.53
C ALA A 48 -0.40 -5.71 -10.33
N LYS A 49 0.90 -5.80 -10.63
CA LYS A 49 1.48 -6.96 -11.33
C LYS A 49 1.36 -8.24 -10.51
N GLY A 50 1.64 -8.18 -9.21
CA GLY A 50 1.45 -9.32 -8.30
C GLY A 50 0.00 -9.78 -8.23
N ALA A 51 -0.92 -8.82 -8.08
CA ALA A 51 -2.36 -9.08 -8.05
C ALA A 51 -2.87 -9.72 -9.36
N GLN A 52 -2.45 -9.19 -10.50
CA GLN A 52 -2.80 -9.74 -11.82
C GLN A 52 -2.22 -11.14 -12.04
N LYS A 53 -0.98 -11.39 -11.61
CA LYS A 53 -0.35 -12.70 -11.69
C LYS A 53 -1.14 -13.75 -10.89
N ALA A 54 -1.45 -13.46 -9.64
CA ALA A 54 -2.28 -14.35 -8.80
C ALA A 54 -3.67 -14.56 -9.41
N ALA A 55 -4.29 -13.50 -9.94
CA ALA A 55 -5.61 -13.60 -10.57
C ALA A 55 -5.61 -14.54 -11.78
N ALA A 56 -4.57 -14.45 -12.62
CA ALA A 56 -4.40 -15.32 -13.77
C ALA A 56 -4.18 -16.79 -13.35
N GLU A 57 -3.30 -17.05 -12.39
CA GLU A 57 -3.00 -18.41 -11.90
C GLU A 57 -4.19 -19.08 -11.23
N LEU A 58 -4.99 -18.30 -10.51
CA LEU A 58 -6.13 -18.80 -9.75
C LEU A 58 -7.43 -18.77 -10.56
N GLY A 59 -7.45 -18.22 -11.76
CA GLY A 59 -8.66 -18.12 -12.57
C GLY A 59 -9.72 -17.20 -11.97
N VAL A 60 -9.33 -16.12 -11.28
CA VAL A 60 -10.25 -15.11 -10.71
C VAL A 60 -10.13 -13.77 -11.45
N GLY A 61 -11.11 -12.88 -11.29
CA GLY A 61 -11.05 -11.50 -11.75
C GLY A 61 -10.51 -10.60 -10.64
N VAL A 62 -9.63 -9.66 -10.96
CA VAL A 62 -9.16 -8.63 -10.02
C VAL A 62 -9.48 -7.24 -10.57
N ASP A 63 -10.15 -6.43 -9.76
CA ASP A 63 -10.41 -5.01 -10.02
C ASP A 63 -9.41 -4.16 -9.22
N ILE A 64 -8.49 -3.49 -9.91
CA ILE A 64 -7.46 -2.65 -9.28
C ILE A 64 -7.97 -1.22 -9.26
N GLN A 65 -8.08 -0.64 -8.07
CA GLN A 65 -8.63 0.68 -7.85
C GLN A 65 -7.61 1.56 -7.14
N MET A 66 -7.26 2.70 -7.74
CA MET A 66 -6.30 3.66 -7.18
C MET A 66 -7.00 5.01 -6.96
N PRO A 67 -7.46 5.31 -5.73
CA PRO A 67 -8.19 6.53 -5.45
C PRO A 67 -7.31 7.77 -5.70
N ALA A 68 -7.79 8.73 -6.49
CA ALA A 68 -7.06 9.94 -6.83
C ALA A 68 -7.35 11.09 -5.86
N GLU A 69 -8.57 11.14 -5.30
CA GLU A 69 -9.06 12.29 -4.52
C GLU A 69 -9.10 12.00 -3.00
N GLY A 70 -8.29 11.05 -2.53
CA GLY A 70 -8.15 10.74 -1.11
C GLY A 70 -9.32 9.94 -0.52
N VAL A 71 -9.65 10.21 0.75
CA VAL A 71 -10.60 9.40 1.54
C VAL A 71 -11.98 9.34 0.91
N GLY A 72 -12.51 10.47 0.42
CA GLY A 72 -13.86 10.52 -0.17
C GLY A 72 -14.01 9.62 -1.40
N ASP A 73 -13.01 9.62 -2.28
CA ASP A 73 -12.96 8.76 -3.46
C ASP A 73 -12.80 7.29 -3.07
N GLN A 74 -11.92 6.97 -2.11
CA GLN A 74 -11.75 5.60 -1.62
C GLN A 74 -13.07 5.06 -1.02
N LYS A 75 -13.83 5.88 -0.27
CA LYS A 75 -15.14 5.51 0.25
C LYS A 75 -16.14 5.19 -0.87
N ARG A 76 -16.22 6.05 -1.90
CA ARG A 76 -17.08 5.85 -3.08
C ARG A 76 -16.71 4.58 -3.86
N ILE A 77 -15.41 4.31 -4.03
CA ILE A 77 -14.91 3.08 -4.66
C ILE A 77 -15.40 1.84 -3.92
N VAL A 78 -15.27 1.80 -2.59
CA VAL A 78 -15.74 0.67 -1.77
C VAL A 78 -17.26 0.49 -1.90
N GLN A 79 -18.05 1.56 -1.80
CA GLN A 79 -19.51 1.47 -1.98
C GLN A 79 -19.92 0.93 -3.35
N ASN A 80 -19.23 1.37 -4.42
CA ASN A 80 -19.44 0.85 -5.77
C ASN A 80 -19.04 -0.62 -5.91
N LEU A 81 -18.01 -1.07 -5.20
CA LEU A 81 -17.61 -2.48 -5.15
C LEU A 81 -18.66 -3.36 -4.47
N LEU A 82 -19.20 -2.91 -3.33
CA LEU A 82 -20.28 -3.60 -2.63
C LEU A 82 -21.55 -3.70 -3.48
N THR A 83 -21.95 -2.59 -4.12
CA THR A 83 -23.11 -2.55 -5.03
C THR A 83 -22.98 -3.52 -6.20
N ARG A 84 -21.76 -3.76 -6.69
CA ARG A 84 -21.47 -4.70 -7.78
C ARG A 84 -21.42 -6.16 -7.35
N GLY A 85 -21.54 -6.46 -6.05
CA GLY A 85 -21.44 -7.82 -5.51
C GLY A 85 -20.05 -8.41 -5.73
N ILE A 86 -19.01 -7.71 -5.24
CA ILE A 86 -17.63 -8.23 -5.24
C ILE A 86 -17.48 -9.34 -4.18
N ASP A 87 -16.67 -10.37 -4.44
CA ASP A 87 -16.47 -11.50 -3.53
C ASP A 87 -15.39 -11.25 -2.46
N GLY A 88 -14.58 -10.20 -2.66
CA GLY A 88 -13.64 -9.73 -1.66
C GLY A 88 -12.98 -8.40 -1.99
N ILE A 89 -12.53 -7.69 -0.95
CA ILE A 89 -11.83 -6.41 -1.04
C ILE A 89 -10.55 -6.52 -0.21
N ALA A 90 -9.42 -6.24 -0.85
CA ALA A 90 -8.15 -5.93 -0.19
C ALA A 90 -7.97 -4.42 -0.26
N ILE A 91 -7.91 -3.73 0.88
CA ILE A 91 -7.81 -2.27 0.93
C ILE A 91 -6.62 -1.78 1.75
N SER A 92 -5.93 -0.74 1.29
CA SER A 92 -4.99 0.05 2.09
C SER A 92 -5.70 1.31 2.58
N PRO A 93 -6.23 1.35 3.82
CA PRO A 93 -7.06 2.46 4.30
C PRO A 93 -6.24 3.75 4.41
N ILE A 94 -6.82 4.86 3.94
CA ILE A 94 -6.20 6.19 4.02
C ILE A 94 -6.36 6.78 5.42
N ASP A 95 -7.47 6.50 6.08
CA ASP A 95 -7.83 7.01 7.40
C ASP A 95 -8.67 5.94 8.12
N PRO A 96 -8.02 4.91 8.70
CA PRO A 96 -8.72 3.79 9.31
C PRO A 96 -9.68 4.24 10.43
N ASP A 97 -9.31 5.29 11.16
CA ASP A 97 -10.12 5.82 12.27
C ASP A 97 -11.45 6.40 11.74
N ASN A 98 -11.43 7.12 10.62
CA ASN A 98 -12.64 7.67 9.97
C ASN A 98 -13.28 6.76 8.90
N GLN A 99 -12.77 5.55 8.71
CA GLN A 99 -13.28 4.56 7.76
C GLN A 99 -13.81 3.29 8.42
N THR A 100 -13.71 3.13 9.74
CA THR A 100 -14.09 1.90 10.45
C THR A 100 -15.53 1.45 10.13
N ASP A 101 -16.52 2.34 10.19
CA ASP A 101 -17.92 1.98 9.89
C ASP A 101 -18.11 1.43 8.47
N LEU A 102 -17.47 2.06 7.48
CA LEU A 102 -17.52 1.61 6.08
C LEU A 102 -16.82 0.26 5.89
N LEU A 103 -15.68 0.06 6.57
CA LEU A 103 -14.95 -1.20 6.52
C LEU A 103 -15.77 -2.32 7.18
N ASP A 104 -16.45 -2.03 8.28
CA ASP A 104 -17.36 -2.98 8.94
C ASP A 104 -18.57 -3.32 8.08
N GLU A 105 -19.15 -2.34 7.37
CA GLU A 105 -20.19 -2.57 6.37
C GLU A 105 -19.69 -3.49 5.25
N ALA A 106 -18.48 -3.24 4.73
CA ALA A 106 -17.88 -4.08 3.70
C ALA A 106 -17.64 -5.50 4.21
N ALA A 107 -17.09 -5.67 5.42
CA ALA A 107 -16.82 -6.97 6.02
C ALA A 107 -18.11 -7.78 6.30
N ALA A 108 -19.26 -7.12 6.47
CA ALA A 108 -20.55 -7.78 6.62
C ALA A 108 -21.12 -8.31 5.29
N GLN A 109 -20.67 -7.78 4.16
CA GLN A 109 -21.20 -8.11 2.83
C GLN A 109 -20.22 -8.93 1.97
N THR A 110 -18.92 -8.83 2.22
CA THR A 110 -17.86 -9.47 1.42
C THR A 110 -16.62 -9.78 2.25
N ASN A 111 -15.69 -10.57 1.71
CA ASN A 111 -14.42 -10.84 2.38
C ASN A 111 -13.56 -9.57 2.41
N LEU A 112 -13.31 -9.01 3.59
CA LEU A 112 -12.46 -7.83 3.74
C LEU A 112 -11.10 -8.20 4.34
N ILE A 113 -10.02 -7.80 3.68
CA ILE A 113 -8.65 -7.80 4.24
C ILE A 113 -8.01 -6.42 4.04
N THR A 114 -6.99 -6.11 4.81
CA THR A 114 -6.19 -4.89 4.65
C THR A 114 -4.81 -5.22 4.07
N HIS A 115 -4.18 -4.25 3.39
CA HIS A 115 -2.81 -4.36 2.91
C HIS A 115 -2.06 -3.03 3.00
N ASP A 116 -0.72 -3.06 3.14
CA ASP A 116 0.18 -1.90 3.33
C ASP A 116 -0.08 -1.04 4.59
N SER A 117 -1.28 -0.47 4.71
CA SER A 117 -1.84 0.19 5.89
C SER A 117 -2.95 -0.66 6.49
N ASP A 118 -3.02 -0.76 7.82
CA ASP A 118 -4.02 -1.60 8.50
C ASP A 118 -5.17 -0.75 9.12
N ALA A 119 -6.28 -1.41 9.40
CA ALA A 119 -7.43 -0.90 10.16
C ALA A 119 -7.84 -1.94 11.22
N PRO A 120 -7.04 -2.10 12.30
CA PRO A 120 -7.27 -3.15 13.29
C PRO A 120 -8.57 -3.00 14.09
N ALA A 121 -9.15 -1.80 14.12
CA ALA A 121 -10.46 -1.55 14.74
C ALA A 121 -11.65 -2.03 13.89
N SER A 122 -11.43 -2.34 12.62
CA SER A 122 -12.46 -2.87 11.72
C SER A 122 -12.56 -4.39 11.81
N LYS A 123 -13.63 -4.95 11.23
CA LYS A 123 -13.86 -6.40 11.10
C LYS A 123 -13.06 -7.08 9.98
N ARG A 124 -11.96 -6.47 9.52
CA ARG A 124 -11.07 -7.07 8.51
C ARG A 124 -10.53 -8.43 8.99
N LEU A 125 -10.50 -9.40 8.08
CA LEU A 125 -10.13 -10.79 8.37
C LEU A 125 -8.63 -10.98 8.63
N CYS A 126 -7.78 -10.27 7.88
CA CYS A 126 -6.35 -10.23 8.11
C CYS A 126 -5.70 -8.98 7.49
N PHE A 127 -4.45 -8.72 7.85
CA PHE A 127 -3.58 -7.71 7.27
C PHE A 127 -2.44 -8.37 6.48
N VAL A 128 -2.13 -7.83 5.29
CA VAL A 128 -0.99 -8.24 4.45
C VAL A 128 -0.02 -7.06 4.31
N GLY A 129 1.16 -7.16 4.90
CA GLY A 129 2.08 -6.02 4.87
C GLY A 129 3.34 -6.27 5.67
N ILE A 130 4.00 -5.18 6.07
CA ILE A 130 5.13 -5.18 7.00
C ILE A 130 4.67 -4.81 8.40
N ASP A 131 5.52 -5.11 9.39
CA ASP A 131 5.49 -4.38 10.65
C ASP A 131 6.05 -2.97 10.42
N ASN A 132 5.14 -1.99 10.31
CA ASN A 132 5.50 -0.60 10.02
C ASN A 132 6.25 0.08 11.18
N TYR A 133 6.02 -0.34 12.43
CA TYR A 133 6.79 0.18 13.56
C TYR A 133 8.23 -0.30 13.47
N GLN A 134 8.42 -1.60 13.26
CA GLN A 134 9.75 -2.17 13.07
C GLN A 134 10.45 -1.59 11.83
N ALA A 135 9.73 -1.33 10.74
CA ALA A 135 10.28 -0.65 9.57
C ALA A 135 10.75 0.78 9.89
N GLY A 136 10.02 1.49 10.75
CA GLY A 136 10.46 2.77 11.33
C GLY A 136 11.77 2.63 12.11
N ARG A 137 11.90 1.59 12.95
CA ARG A 137 13.16 1.29 13.66
C ARG A 137 14.32 1.08 12.69
N LEU A 138 14.09 0.37 11.58
CA LEU A 138 15.09 0.18 10.52
C LEU A 138 15.53 1.50 9.89
N CYS A 139 14.60 2.46 9.69
CA CYS A 139 14.96 3.80 9.23
C CYS A 139 15.82 4.55 10.26
N GLY A 140 15.46 4.48 11.55
CA GLY A 140 16.28 5.04 12.63
C GLY A 140 17.71 4.48 12.65
N GLN A 141 17.86 3.19 12.39
CA GLN A 141 19.18 2.54 12.29
C GLN A 141 19.98 3.02 11.08
N LEU A 142 19.34 3.26 9.94
CA LEU A 142 20.00 3.86 8.78
C LEU A 142 20.47 5.28 9.08
N ILE A 143 19.65 6.07 9.78
CA ILE A 143 20.03 7.42 10.20
C ILE A 143 21.21 7.38 11.17
N ALA A 144 21.18 6.51 12.17
CA ALA A 144 22.28 6.38 13.12
C ALA A 144 23.59 5.92 12.47
N ALA A 145 23.52 5.10 11.41
CA ALA A 145 24.68 4.74 10.61
C ALA A 145 25.16 5.89 9.71
N ALA A 146 24.27 6.76 9.24
CA ALA A 146 24.59 7.93 8.43
C ALA A 146 25.19 9.10 9.26
N LEU A 147 24.78 9.20 10.53
CA LEU A 147 25.11 10.28 11.47
C LEU A 147 25.52 9.69 12.85
N PRO A 148 26.67 9.01 12.97
CA PRO A 148 27.07 8.31 14.20
C PRO A 148 27.24 9.23 15.43
N ASP A 149 27.55 10.49 15.17
CA ASP A 149 27.76 11.53 16.18
C ASP A 149 26.49 12.32 16.53
N GLY A 150 25.36 12.00 15.91
CA GLY A 150 24.11 12.74 16.10
C GLY A 150 23.85 13.79 15.02
N GLY A 151 22.74 14.52 15.17
CA GLY A 151 22.39 15.61 14.27
C GLY A 151 20.91 16.00 14.28
N ASP A 152 20.64 17.09 13.55
CA ASP A 152 19.31 17.65 13.34
C ASP A 152 18.63 16.99 12.13
N ILE A 153 17.39 16.52 12.33
CA ILE A 153 16.67 15.66 11.39
C ILE A 153 15.30 16.25 11.08
N MET A 154 14.94 16.23 9.79
CA MET A 154 13.61 16.57 9.30
C MET A 154 12.91 15.33 8.74
N LEU A 155 11.68 15.09 9.17
CA LEU A 155 10.86 13.98 8.67
C LEU A 155 9.81 14.49 7.69
N PHE A 156 9.68 13.80 6.57
CA PHE A 156 8.67 14.02 5.53
C PHE A 156 7.83 12.76 5.37
N VAL A 157 6.52 12.93 5.44
CA VAL A 157 5.55 11.84 5.41
C VAL A 157 4.30 12.28 4.65
N GLY A 158 3.64 11.37 3.92
CA GLY A 158 2.45 11.75 3.16
C GLY A 158 1.29 12.23 4.03
N ARG A 159 0.75 11.31 4.86
CA ARG A 159 -0.47 11.52 5.65
C ARG A 159 -0.29 10.92 7.04
N LEU A 160 -0.61 11.66 8.11
CA LEU A 160 -0.58 11.11 9.47
C LEU A 160 -1.92 10.45 9.87
N GLU A 161 -2.93 10.61 9.03
CA GLU A 161 -4.20 9.89 9.09
C GLU A 161 -3.99 8.39 8.84
N GLN A 162 -2.97 8.00 8.06
CA GLN A 162 -2.64 6.59 7.80
C GLN A 162 -1.91 5.94 8.98
N LEU A 163 -2.31 4.71 9.33
CA LEU A 163 -1.71 3.98 10.45
C LEU A 163 -0.24 3.61 10.18
N ASN A 164 0.08 3.17 8.96
CA ASN A 164 1.46 2.83 8.57
C ASN A 164 2.42 4.02 8.77
N ALA A 165 2.00 5.23 8.40
CA ALA A 165 2.75 6.46 8.54
C ALA A 165 3.04 6.80 10.01
N ARG A 166 2.02 6.70 10.88
CA ARG A 166 2.19 6.89 12.33
C ARG A 166 3.17 5.89 12.91
N GLN A 167 3.04 4.61 12.55
CA GLN A 167 3.89 3.54 13.05
C GLN A 167 5.34 3.69 12.58
N ARG A 168 5.59 3.97 11.29
CA ARG A 168 6.94 4.21 10.75
C ARG A 168 7.60 5.41 11.43
N ARG A 169 6.87 6.52 11.56
CA ARG A 169 7.36 7.71 12.27
C ARG A 169 7.71 7.38 13.72
N GLN A 170 6.82 6.67 14.43
CA GLN A 170 7.03 6.34 15.83
C GLN A 170 8.24 5.42 16.03
N GLY A 171 8.36 4.37 15.22
CA GLY A 171 9.52 3.47 15.29
C GLY A 171 10.81 4.24 15.05
N LEU A 172 10.86 5.12 14.05
CA LEU A 172 12.03 5.97 13.80
C LEU A 172 12.37 6.83 15.03
N ILE A 173 11.37 7.52 15.61
CA ILE A 173 11.56 8.34 16.81
C ILE A 173 12.13 7.49 17.93
N ASP A 174 11.53 6.34 18.24
CA ASP A 174 11.94 5.51 19.37
C ASP A 174 13.35 4.95 19.20
N GLU A 175 13.74 4.58 17.99
CA GLU A 175 15.11 4.17 17.71
C GLU A 175 16.10 5.29 17.98
N LEU A 176 15.85 6.50 17.47
CA LEU A 176 16.76 7.64 17.65
C LEU A 176 16.79 8.19 19.08
N MET A 177 15.69 8.04 19.80
CA MET A 177 15.59 8.45 21.21
C MET A 177 16.09 7.37 22.17
N GLY A 178 16.53 6.20 21.69
CA GLY A 178 17.02 5.10 22.53
C GLY A 178 15.94 4.49 23.42
N ARG A 179 14.68 4.45 22.95
CA ARG A 179 13.53 3.96 23.71
C ARG A 179 13.26 2.48 23.42
N ASP A 180 12.81 1.76 24.43
CA ASP A 180 12.34 0.39 24.29
C ASP A 180 11.20 0.28 23.26
N PRO A 181 11.11 -0.82 22.48
CA PRO A 181 10.04 -1.01 21.51
C PRO A 181 8.64 -0.90 22.12
N ASP A 182 7.84 0.02 21.60
CA ASP A 182 6.45 0.22 21.97
C ASP A 182 5.63 0.67 20.74
N PRO A 183 5.00 -0.27 20.02
CA PRO A 183 4.21 0.04 18.82
C PRO A 183 2.91 0.79 19.14
N THR A 184 2.55 0.96 20.42
CA THR A 184 1.35 1.71 20.87
C THR A 184 1.66 3.16 21.21
N ARG A 185 2.95 3.54 21.26
CA ARG A 185 3.37 4.90 21.55
C ARG A 185 2.99 5.85 20.42
N HIS A 186 2.59 7.06 20.78
CA HIS A 186 2.27 8.11 19.82
C HIS A 186 2.80 9.46 20.32
N ASP A 187 4.01 9.84 19.90
CA ASP A 187 4.51 11.19 20.13
C ASP A 187 3.73 12.18 19.26
N PRO A 188 3.20 13.29 19.82
CA PRO A 188 2.46 14.28 19.04
C PRO A 188 3.34 14.94 17.97
N ASN A 189 2.71 15.46 16.92
CA ASN A 189 3.38 16.29 15.93
C ASN A 189 3.19 17.79 16.27
N SER A 190 3.73 18.21 17.42
CA SER A 190 3.52 19.56 17.96
C SER A 190 4.81 20.32 18.31
N GLY A 191 5.96 19.81 17.90
CA GLY A 191 7.26 20.45 18.11
C GLY A 191 8.43 19.48 18.01
N PRO A 192 9.66 19.98 18.23
CA PRO A 192 10.87 19.16 18.16
C PRO A 192 10.90 18.06 19.22
N ILE A 193 11.44 16.90 18.86
CA ILE A 193 11.69 15.78 19.77
C ILE A 193 13.21 15.64 19.93
N LYS A 194 13.70 15.82 21.16
CA LYS A 194 15.14 15.86 21.46
C LYS A 194 15.57 14.61 22.25
N GLY A 195 16.60 13.94 21.75
CA GLY A 195 17.31 12.87 22.44
C GLY A 195 18.72 13.32 22.83
N GLU A 196 19.55 12.37 23.24
CA GLU A 196 20.96 12.64 23.61
C GLU A 196 21.81 13.08 22.40
N LYS A 197 21.64 12.39 21.27
CA LYS A 197 22.42 12.64 20.03
C LYS A 197 21.63 13.30 18.91
N TYR A 198 20.32 13.07 18.86
CA TYR A 198 19.50 13.45 17.72
C TYR A 198 18.41 14.43 18.13
N THR A 199 18.10 15.38 17.25
CA THR A 199 16.91 16.20 17.35
C THR A 199 16.07 16.02 16.10
N ILE A 200 14.85 15.52 16.26
CA ILE A 200 13.85 15.59 15.19
C ILE A 200 13.21 16.97 15.28
N LEU A 201 13.52 17.83 14.32
CA LEU A 201 13.13 19.24 14.33
C LEU A 201 11.63 19.42 14.08
N ASP A 202 11.08 18.64 13.15
CA ASP A 202 9.68 18.71 12.72
C ASP A 202 9.29 17.45 11.91
N THR A 203 8.00 17.18 11.78
CA THR A 203 7.44 16.23 10.81
C THR A 203 6.44 16.92 9.90
N ARG A 204 6.72 16.93 8.59
CA ARG A 204 5.91 17.64 7.60
C ARG A 204 5.07 16.68 6.79
N THR A 205 3.82 17.08 6.54
CA THR A 205 2.85 16.35 5.73
C THR A 205 2.56 17.05 4.41
N ASP A 206 2.44 16.26 3.35
CA ASP A 206 2.22 16.75 2.00
C ASP A 206 0.89 16.28 1.38
N GLN A 207 0.18 15.35 2.03
CA GLN A 207 -1.13 14.84 1.60
C GLN A 207 -1.14 14.16 0.22
N PHE A 208 0.00 13.58 -0.21
CA PHE A 208 0.27 13.03 -1.54
C PHE A 208 0.46 14.10 -2.64
N ASP A 209 0.66 15.37 -2.27
CA ASP A 209 1.07 16.41 -3.21
C ASP A 209 2.59 16.43 -3.33
N TYR A 210 3.11 15.95 -4.47
CA TYR A 210 4.55 15.83 -4.68
C TYR A 210 5.24 17.19 -4.80
N ALA A 211 4.57 18.20 -5.36
CA ALA A 211 5.11 19.55 -5.45
C ALA A 211 5.21 20.17 -4.04
N LYS A 212 4.19 19.97 -3.21
CA LYS A 212 4.24 20.34 -1.79
C LYS A 212 5.32 19.56 -1.05
N ALA A 213 5.50 18.26 -1.32
CA ALA A 213 6.54 17.46 -0.68
C ALA A 213 7.93 18.07 -0.93
N LYS A 214 8.26 18.40 -2.17
CA LYS A 214 9.53 19.07 -2.51
C LYS A 214 9.65 20.45 -1.85
N ALA A 215 8.63 21.29 -1.97
CA ALA A 215 8.64 22.64 -1.40
C ALA A 215 8.82 22.62 0.13
N GLN A 216 8.26 21.62 0.82
CA GLN A 216 8.45 21.43 2.26
C GLN A 216 9.89 21.05 2.60
N VAL A 217 10.60 20.30 1.75
CA VAL A 217 12.03 20.01 1.96
C VAL A 217 12.87 21.27 1.74
N GLU A 218 12.59 22.03 0.67
CA GLU A 218 13.29 23.29 0.38
C GLU A 218 13.12 24.31 1.53
N ASP A 219 11.90 24.48 2.04
CA ASP A 219 11.63 25.35 3.20
C ASP A 219 12.37 24.85 4.45
N ALA A 220 12.44 23.53 4.68
CA ALA A 220 13.17 22.98 5.81
C ALA A 220 14.67 23.28 5.72
N ILE A 221 15.28 23.12 4.54
CA ILE A 221 16.69 23.44 4.30
C ILE A 221 16.95 24.94 4.49
N ALA A 222 16.04 25.80 4.05
CA ALA A 222 16.17 27.26 4.21
C ALA A 222 16.02 27.69 5.68
N LYS A 223 15.08 27.08 6.41
CA LYS A 223 14.77 27.39 7.81
C LYS A 223 15.82 26.87 8.78
N TYR A 224 16.46 25.74 8.46
CA TYR A 224 17.45 25.07 9.32
C TYR A 224 18.79 24.93 8.57
N PRO A 225 19.65 25.97 8.58
CA PRO A 225 20.93 25.95 7.85
C PRO A 225 21.91 24.84 8.28
N GLU A 226 21.75 24.36 9.51
CA GLU A 226 22.52 23.27 10.13
C GLU A 226 21.79 21.92 10.09
N LEU A 227 20.78 21.77 9.22
CA LEU A 227 20.10 20.50 9.02
C LEU A 227 21.08 19.41 8.56
N ASP A 228 21.11 18.27 9.25
CA ASP A 228 22.04 17.18 8.96
C ASP A 228 21.39 16.06 8.12
N CYS A 229 20.10 15.81 8.31
CA CYS A 229 19.40 14.76 7.56
C CYS A 229 17.94 15.09 7.22
N VAL A 230 17.55 14.72 6.01
CA VAL A 230 16.15 14.66 5.57
C VAL A 230 15.73 13.20 5.39
N VAL A 231 14.54 12.85 5.89
CA VAL A 231 14.03 11.49 5.85
C VAL A 231 12.68 11.46 5.16
N GLY A 232 12.56 10.68 4.08
CA GLY A 232 11.28 10.44 3.40
C GLY A 232 10.68 9.09 3.82
N LEU A 233 9.44 9.09 4.31
CA LEU A 233 8.77 7.89 4.85
C LEU A 233 7.73 7.26 3.91
N PHE A 234 7.62 7.77 2.68
CA PHE A 234 6.81 7.24 1.56
C PHE A 234 7.64 7.21 0.28
N ALA A 235 7.34 6.30 -0.67
CA ALA A 235 8.07 6.12 -1.93
C ALA A 235 8.46 7.40 -2.67
N TYR A 236 7.58 8.39 -2.75
CA TYR A 236 7.86 9.64 -3.45
C TYR A 236 8.62 10.68 -2.61
N ASN A 237 8.69 10.54 -1.28
CA ASN A 237 9.39 11.52 -0.45
C ASN A 237 10.93 11.50 -0.69
N PRO A 238 11.64 10.36 -0.75
CA PRO A 238 13.09 10.36 -0.98
C PRO A 238 13.52 10.97 -2.32
N PRO A 239 12.84 10.73 -3.46
CA PRO A 239 13.13 11.44 -4.71
C PRO A 239 12.98 12.96 -4.58
N ASN A 240 11.93 13.44 -3.92
CA ASN A 240 11.72 14.87 -3.68
C ASN A 240 12.76 15.45 -2.72
N CYS A 241 13.18 14.69 -1.70
CA CYS A 241 14.30 15.06 -0.83
C CYS A 241 15.61 15.20 -1.61
N LEU A 242 15.90 14.23 -2.49
CA LEU A 242 17.08 14.23 -3.34
C LEU A 242 17.10 15.45 -4.26
N GLU A 243 15.99 15.77 -4.89
CA GLU A 243 15.89 16.92 -5.79
C GLU A 243 16.10 18.25 -5.04
N ALA A 244 15.45 18.43 -3.89
CA ALA A 244 15.59 19.63 -3.07
C ALA A 244 17.03 19.80 -2.52
N VAL A 245 17.63 18.73 -2.00
CA VAL A 245 19.02 18.76 -1.50
C VAL A 245 20.03 19.05 -2.62
N LYS A 246 19.81 18.50 -3.82
CA LYS A 246 20.61 18.83 -5.02
C LYS A 246 20.42 20.29 -5.43
N GLY A 247 19.18 20.77 -5.52
CA GLY A 247 18.86 22.16 -5.87
C GLY A 247 19.46 23.19 -4.92
N ALA A 248 19.55 22.87 -3.62
CA ALA A 248 20.18 23.70 -2.61
C ALA A 248 21.72 23.64 -2.61
N GLY A 249 22.34 22.82 -3.46
CA GLY A 249 23.80 22.61 -3.47
C GLY A 249 24.31 21.94 -2.18
N LYS A 250 23.47 21.16 -1.50
CA LYS A 250 23.76 20.52 -0.19
C LYS A 250 24.02 19.02 -0.28
N THR A 251 24.19 18.50 -1.49
CA THR A 251 24.53 17.09 -1.73
C THR A 251 25.81 16.71 -0.96
N GLY A 252 25.79 15.56 -0.28
CA GLY A 252 26.90 15.08 0.55
C GLY A 252 26.95 15.70 1.95
N ARG A 253 26.53 16.97 2.11
CA ARG A 253 26.36 17.64 3.41
C ARG A 253 25.12 17.15 4.14
N ILE A 254 23.94 17.27 3.53
CA ILE A 254 22.69 16.76 4.09
C ILE A 254 22.55 15.29 3.72
N LYS A 255 22.43 14.41 4.70
CA LYS A 255 22.16 12.99 4.51
C LYS A 255 20.69 12.77 4.13
N ILE A 256 20.45 11.75 3.31
CA ILE A 256 19.11 11.35 2.90
C ILE A 256 18.92 9.89 3.28
N VAL A 257 17.87 9.60 4.04
CA VAL A 257 17.38 8.25 4.30
C VAL A 257 15.96 8.15 3.76
N GLY A 258 15.64 7.04 3.10
CA GLY A 258 14.37 6.86 2.43
C GLY A 258 13.53 5.70 2.91
N PHE A 259 12.37 5.58 2.26
CA PHE A 259 11.45 4.47 2.33
C PHE A 259 10.98 4.11 0.92
N ASP A 260 10.74 2.83 0.68
CA ASP A 260 10.43 2.18 -0.59
C ASP A 260 11.52 2.33 -1.67
N GLU A 261 11.20 1.81 -2.86
CA GLU A 261 12.12 1.48 -3.94
C GLU A 261 11.92 2.32 -5.21
N ALA A 262 11.49 3.58 -5.08
CA ALA A 262 11.41 4.48 -6.23
C ALA A 262 12.73 4.49 -7.01
N LYS A 263 12.64 4.53 -8.34
CA LYS A 263 13.80 4.35 -9.23
C LYS A 263 14.90 5.38 -8.94
N GLU A 264 14.50 6.61 -8.71
CA GLU A 264 15.35 7.75 -8.35
C GLU A 264 16.01 7.53 -6.97
N THR A 265 15.32 6.87 -6.05
CA THR A 265 15.87 6.50 -4.74
C THR A 265 16.97 5.47 -4.88
N LEU A 266 16.72 4.39 -5.63
CA LEU A 266 17.73 3.35 -5.86
C LEU A 266 18.93 3.91 -6.63
N GLN A 267 18.69 4.74 -7.64
CA GLN A 267 19.77 5.43 -8.35
C GLN A 267 20.54 6.36 -7.41
N GLY A 268 19.84 7.10 -6.55
CA GLY A 268 20.46 7.97 -5.55
C GLY A 268 21.37 7.21 -4.58
N ILE A 269 21.06 5.96 -4.26
CA ILE A 269 21.94 5.09 -3.44
C ILE A 269 23.15 4.64 -4.24
N VAL A 270 22.97 4.21 -5.49
CA VAL A 270 24.09 3.85 -6.40
C VAL A 270 25.05 5.02 -6.58
N ASP A 271 24.52 6.23 -6.75
CA ASP A 271 25.29 7.46 -6.95
C ASP A 271 25.92 8.00 -5.64
N GLY A 272 25.59 7.41 -4.47
CA GLY A 272 26.06 7.88 -3.16
C GLY A 272 25.39 9.17 -2.65
N HIS A 273 24.29 9.60 -3.26
CA HIS A 273 23.51 10.78 -2.84
C HIS A 273 22.48 10.46 -1.74
N ILE A 274 22.01 9.21 -1.67
CA ILE A 274 21.10 8.70 -0.64
C ILE A 274 21.83 7.61 0.14
N PHE A 275 21.83 7.69 1.47
CA PHE A 275 22.57 6.74 2.30
C PHE A 275 21.97 5.34 2.26
N GLY A 276 20.64 5.26 2.32
CA GLY A 276 19.90 4.02 2.23
C GLY A 276 18.40 4.24 2.28
N THR A 277 17.64 3.17 2.04
CA THR A 277 16.18 3.16 2.11
C THR A 277 15.69 1.87 2.76
N VAL A 278 14.53 1.91 3.41
CA VAL A 278 13.83 0.69 3.84
C VAL A 278 12.79 0.34 2.78
N VAL A 279 12.92 -0.83 2.16
CA VAL A 279 12.01 -1.29 1.10
C VAL A 279 11.03 -2.34 1.59
N GLN A 280 9.91 -2.42 0.88
CA GLN A 280 8.87 -3.40 1.06
C GLN A 280 8.88 -4.42 -0.09
N ASN A 281 7.81 -5.20 -0.23
CA ASN A 281 7.58 -6.05 -1.40
C ASN A 281 6.13 -5.89 -1.89
N PRO A 282 5.81 -4.79 -2.62
CA PRO A 282 4.46 -4.54 -3.12
C PRO A 282 3.94 -5.64 -4.02
N TYR A 283 4.83 -6.31 -4.78
CA TYR A 283 4.44 -7.46 -5.60
C TYR A 283 3.78 -8.55 -4.74
N ARG A 284 4.40 -8.90 -3.60
CA ARG A 284 3.83 -9.85 -2.65
C ARG A 284 2.52 -9.34 -2.05
N TYR A 285 2.36 -8.04 -1.79
CA TYR A 285 1.09 -7.49 -1.29
C TYR A 285 -0.05 -7.79 -2.26
N GLY A 286 0.12 -7.44 -3.53
CA GLY A 286 -0.87 -7.74 -4.55
C GLY A 286 -1.13 -9.24 -4.72
N TYR A 287 -0.07 -10.04 -4.84
CA TYR A 287 -0.18 -11.49 -5.05
C TYR A 287 -0.89 -12.19 -3.89
N ASP A 288 -0.44 -11.96 -2.66
CA ASP A 288 -0.99 -12.61 -1.47
C ASP A 288 -2.40 -12.14 -1.16
N SER A 289 -2.72 -10.87 -1.36
CA SER A 289 -4.09 -10.37 -1.19
C SER A 289 -5.07 -11.09 -2.10
N VAL A 290 -4.74 -11.21 -3.40
CA VAL A 290 -5.61 -11.93 -4.35
C VAL A 290 -5.68 -13.42 -4.02
N ARG A 291 -4.55 -14.04 -3.64
CA ARG A 291 -4.51 -15.46 -3.23
C ARG A 291 -5.43 -15.72 -2.03
N ILE A 292 -5.35 -14.88 -1.00
CA ILE A 292 -6.18 -14.99 0.21
C ILE A 292 -7.65 -14.81 -0.14
N LEU A 293 -8.00 -13.72 -0.85
CA LEU A 293 -9.40 -13.46 -1.19
C LEU A 293 -10.00 -14.53 -2.12
N ALA A 294 -9.22 -15.09 -3.05
CA ALA A 294 -9.66 -16.19 -3.90
C ALA A 294 -9.95 -17.46 -3.10
N GLY A 295 -9.11 -17.79 -2.11
CA GLY A 295 -9.35 -18.91 -1.19
C GLY A 295 -10.61 -18.68 -0.34
N LEU A 296 -10.73 -17.49 0.25
CA LEU A 296 -11.90 -17.11 1.06
C LEU A 296 -13.21 -17.16 0.27
N ALA A 297 -13.23 -16.65 -0.97
CA ALA A 297 -14.38 -16.74 -1.86
C ALA A 297 -14.76 -18.19 -2.23
N ARG A 298 -13.81 -19.13 -2.10
CA ARG A 298 -14.02 -20.58 -2.27
C ARG A 298 -14.29 -21.29 -0.94
N ASN A 299 -14.57 -20.55 0.12
CA ASN A 299 -14.78 -21.05 1.48
C ASN A 299 -13.56 -21.75 2.11
N ASP A 300 -12.36 -21.55 1.55
CA ASP A 300 -11.12 -22.03 2.15
C ASP A 300 -10.58 -20.99 3.14
N ARG A 301 -10.83 -21.23 4.44
CA ARG A 301 -10.30 -20.37 5.51
C ARG A 301 -8.86 -20.68 5.89
N SER A 302 -8.28 -21.78 5.38
CA SER A 302 -6.87 -22.14 5.69
C SER A 302 -5.85 -21.18 5.08
N VAL A 303 -6.28 -20.35 4.11
CA VAL A 303 -5.45 -19.30 3.51
C VAL A 303 -5.16 -18.13 4.45
N LEU A 304 -5.92 -17.98 5.54
CA LEU A 304 -5.72 -16.92 6.51
C LEU A 304 -4.45 -17.16 7.35
N PRO A 305 -3.63 -16.12 7.58
CA PRO A 305 -2.52 -16.22 8.53
C PRO A 305 -3.06 -16.47 9.94
N LYS A 306 -2.37 -17.33 10.72
CA LYS A 306 -2.81 -17.74 12.07
C LYS A 306 -3.08 -16.56 13.01
N ASP A 307 -2.23 -15.54 12.94
CA ASP A 307 -2.30 -14.36 13.83
C ASP A 307 -3.03 -13.17 13.19
N GLY A 308 -3.73 -13.41 12.07
CA GLY A 308 -4.40 -12.33 11.33
C GLY A 308 -3.43 -11.35 10.64
N PHE A 309 -2.13 -11.63 10.64
CA PHE A 309 -1.10 -10.84 9.97
C PHE A 309 -0.20 -11.72 9.11
N LEU A 310 -0.20 -11.47 7.79
CA LEU A 310 0.78 -12.02 6.87
C LEU A 310 1.93 -11.03 6.75
N ASN A 311 2.99 -11.27 7.52
CA ASN A 311 4.19 -10.45 7.50
C ASN A 311 5.03 -10.72 6.25
N VAL A 312 5.28 -9.68 5.47
CA VAL A 312 6.17 -9.65 4.32
C VAL A 312 7.34 -8.74 4.70
N PRO A 313 8.46 -9.28 5.22
CA PRO A 313 9.44 -8.48 5.94
C PRO A 313 10.07 -7.34 5.12
N ALA A 314 10.25 -6.19 5.76
CA ALA A 314 10.96 -5.05 5.19
C ALA A 314 12.47 -5.31 5.15
N ARG A 315 13.18 -4.63 4.24
CA ARG A 315 14.63 -4.78 4.06
C ARG A 315 15.33 -3.44 4.02
N ARG A 316 16.53 -3.35 4.58
CA ARG A 316 17.40 -2.18 4.40
C ARG A 316 18.17 -2.34 3.09
N ILE A 317 18.09 -1.32 2.25
CA ILE A 317 18.86 -1.20 1.01
C ILE A 317 19.87 -0.07 1.18
N THR A 318 21.13 -0.38 0.90
CA THR A 318 22.28 0.53 0.98
C THR A 318 23.19 0.29 -0.22
N ALA A 319 24.27 1.06 -0.34
CA ALA A 319 25.28 0.83 -1.38
C ALA A 319 25.80 -0.63 -1.42
N ALA A 320 25.78 -1.34 -0.29
CA ALA A 320 26.25 -2.72 -0.21
C ALA A 320 25.36 -3.75 -0.94
N ASN A 321 24.08 -3.45 -1.17
CA ASN A 321 23.13 -4.42 -1.74
C ASN A 321 22.15 -3.87 -2.79
N VAL A 322 22.19 -2.57 -3.10
CA VAL A 322 21.24 -1.92 -4.02
C VAL A 322 21.22 -2.56 -5.41
N GLU A 323 22.37 -2.91 -6.00
CA GLU A 323 22.42 -3.50 -7.35
C GLU A 323 21.76 -4.88 -7.41
N SER A 324 22.01 -5.70 -6.38
CA SER A 324 21.41 -7.04 -6.27
C SER A 324 19.89 -6.95 -6.12
N PHE A 325 19.40 -6.04 -5.28
CA PHE A 325 17.97 -5.80 -5.11
C PHE A 325 17.33 -5.27 -6.39
N TRP A 326 17.98 -4.33 -7.08
CA TRP A 326 17.42 -3.75 -8.29
C TRP A 326 17.27 -4.78 -9.41
N THR A 327 18.19 -5.74 -9.48
CA THR A 327 18.10 -6.89 -10.40
C THR A 327 16.92 -7.79 -10.06
N GLU A 328 16.74 -8.14 -8.78
CA GLU A 328 15.59 -8.91 -8.27
C GLU A 328 14.26 -8.21 -8.62
N LEU A 329 14.17 -6.90 -8.36
CA LEU A 329 12.96 -6.11 -8.63
C LEU A 329 12.59 -6.11 -10.11
N LYS A 330 13.58 -6.02 -11.01
CA LYS A 330 13.34 -6.09 -12.47
C LYS A 330 12.79 -7.44 -12.90
N GLN A 331 13.23 -8.54 -12.29
CA GLN A 331 12.73 -9.88 -12.62
C GLN A 331 11.27 -10.08 -12.17
N LEU A 332 10.89 -9.51 -11.03
CA LEU A 332 9.52 -9.59 -10.50
C LEU A 332 8.52 -8.74 -11.29
N THR A 333 9.01 -7.73 -12.02
CA THR A 333 8.19 -6.71 -12.66
C THR A 333 8.28 -6.71 -14.18
N GLN A 334 8.93 -7.68 -14.81
CA GLN A 334 8.85 -7.91 -16.26
C GLN A 334 7.60 -8.72 -16.59
#